data_AF-A0AAU6QVS8-F1
#
_entry.id   AF-A0AAU6QVS8-F1
#
_cell.length_a   1.000
_cell.length_b   1.000
_cell.length_c   1.000
_cell.angle_alpha   90.00
_cell.angle_beta   90.00
_cell.angle_gamma   90.00
#
_symmetry.space_group_name_H-M   'P 1'
#
loop_
_entity.id
_entity.type
_entity.pdbx_description
1 polymer ?
#
loop_
_entity_poly.entity_id
_entity_poly.type
_entity_poly.pdbx_seq_one_letter_code
_entity_poly.pdbx_strand_id
1 'polypeptide(L)'
;MKKRYLALGFVQLLLIFLSGWPRRASWKEIDFGSGAWSSGAQLSLYCLAGWLATIAVAAWFSVIDKRNRSMIVLFLAILLPSIEFFLWFGLTF
;
A
#
# COMPACT_ATOMS: atom_id res chain seq x y z
N MET A 1 11.21 -13.60 -14.74
CA MET A 1 11.32 -12.88 -13.45
C MET A 1 10.73 -11.47 -13.51
N LYS A 2 11.17 -10.57 -14.40
CA LYS A 2 10.73 -9.16 -14.45
C LYS A 2 9.19 -8.94 -14.47
N LYS A 3 8.43 -9.76 -15.20
CA LYS A 3 6.95 -9.69 -15.25
C LYS A 3 6.29 -9.83 -13.86
N ARG A 4 6.86 -10.66 -12.96
CA ARG A 4 6.32 -10.89 -11.61
C ARG A 4 6.50 -9.65 -10.72
N TYR A 5 7.65 -8.97 -10.82
CA TYR A 5 7.92 -7.73 -10.08
C TYR A 5 7.06 -6.58 -10.57
N LEU A 6 6.83 -6.53 -11.89
CA LEU A 6 5.99 -5.53 -12.51
C LEU A 6 4.51 -5.72 -12.11
N ALA A 7 4.04 -6.97 -12.07
CA ALA A 7 2.72 -7.30 -11.52
C ALA A 7 2.62 -6.93 -10.02
N LEU A 8 3.64 -7.24 -9.22
CA LEU A 8 3.67 -6.90 -7.80
C LEU A 8 3.63 -5.37 -7.58
N GLY A 9 4.36 -4.61 -8.40
CA GLY A 9 4.33 -3.14 -8.38
C GLY A 9 2.95 -2.58 -8.77
N PHE A 10 2.28 -3.15 -9.78
CA PHE A 10 0.91 -2.77 -10.13
C PHE A 10 -0.08 -3.05 -9.00
N VAL A 11 0.04 -4.22 -8.36
CA VAL A 11 -0.80 -4.57 -7.20
C VAL A 11 -0.54 -3.61 -6.04
N GLN A 12 0.71 -3.25 -5.77
CA GLN A 12 1.07 -2.23 -4.79
C GLN A 12 0.41 -0.88 -5.09
N LEU A 13 0.52 -0.39 -6.33
CA LEU A 13 -0.10 0.87 -6.74
C LEU A 13 -1.62 0.84 -6.58
N LEU A 14 -2.27 -0.25 -6.99
CA LEU A 14 -3.71 -0.43 -6.86
C LEU A 14 -4.14 -0.39 -5.38
N LEU A 15 -3.43 -1.11 -4.50
CA LEU A 15 -3.72 -1.13 -3.07
C LEU A 15 -3.44 0.21 -2.38
N ILE A 16 -2.40 0.93 -2.79
CA ILE A 16 -2.12 2.30 -2.32
C ILE A 16 -3.28 3.23 -2.72
N PHE A 17 -3.73 3.16 -3.97
CA PHE A 17 -4.85 3.98 -4.44
C PHE A 17 -6.17 3.64 -3.73
N LEU A 18 -6.48 2.35 -3.61
CA LEU A 18 -7.69 1.85 -2.94
C LEU A 18 -7.65 1.99 -1.42
N SER A 19 -6.48 2.13 -0.80
CA SER A 19 -6.40 2.50 0.63
C SER A 19 -6.54 4.00 0.81
N GLY A 20 -5.87 4.81 -0.01
CA GLY A 20 -5.86 6.27 0.09
C GLY A 20 -7.20 6.95 -0.24
N TRP A 21 -7.87 6.51 -1.31
CA TRP A 21 -9.11 7.14 -1.77
C TRP A 21 -10.26 7.02 -0.75
N PRO A 22 -10.60 5.81 -0.24
CA PRO A 22 -11.67 5.66 0.73
C PRO A 22 -11.29 6.22 2.10
N ARG A 23 -9.99 6.22 2.47
CA ARG A 23 -9.50 6.84 3.72
C ARG A 23 -9.84 8.33 3.76
N ARG A 24 -9.64 9.05 2.66
CA ARG A 24 -9.97 10.48 2.55
C ARG A 24 -11.48 10.74 2.65
N ALA A 25 -12.29 9.90 2.02
CA ALA A 25 -13.74 10.01 2.10
C ALA A 25 -14.26 9.69 3.51
N SER A 26 -13.76 8.59 4.09
CA SER A 26 -14.19 8.10 5.39
C SER A 26 -13.70 8.94 6.56
N TRP A 27 -12.54 9.62 6.49
CA TRP A 27 -12.09 10.52 7.57
C TRP A 27 -13.09 11.64 7.90
N LYS A 28 -13.91 12.07 6.95
CA LYS A 28 -15.02 13.02 7.19
C LYS A 28 -16.24 12.39 7.86
N GLU A 29 -16.35 11.07 7.78
CA GLU A 29 -17.49 10.26 8.23
C GLU A 29 -17.21 9.47 9.51
N ILE A 30 -15.98 9.49 10.03
CA ILE A 30 -15.63 8.80 11.29
C ILE A 30 -16.29 9.56 12.44
N ASP A 31 -17.47 9.10 12.83
CA ASP A 31 -18.08 9.43 14.10
C ASP A 31 -17.53 8.49 15.18
N PHE A 32 -16.48 8.95 15.87
CA PHE A 32 -15.81 8.19 16.95
C PHE A 32 -16.77 7.79 18.10
N GLY A 33 -17.98 8.37 18.16
CA GLY A 33 -18.97 8.09 19.19
C GLY A 33 -19.81 6.82 18.99
N SER A 34 -19.90 6.26 17.78
CA SER A 34 -20.86 5.19 17.48
C SER A 34 -20.26 3.77 17.38
N GLY A 35 -18.93 3.62 17.43
CA GLY A 35 -18.24 2.33 17.36
C GLY A 35 -18.37 1.58 16.02
N ALA A 36 -19.24 2.02 15.12
CA ALA A 36 -19.46 1.43 13.80
C ALA A 36 -18.55 2.10 12.76
N TRP A 37 -17.60 1.33 12.22
CA TRP A 37 -16.74 1.79 11.12
C TRP A 37 -17.52 1.73 9.81
N SER A 38 -17.45 2.79 8.99
CA SER A 38 -18.07 2.77 7.66
C SER A 38 -17.41 1.71 6.77
N SER A 39 -18.16 1.13 5.83
CA SER A 39 -17.63 0.12 4.89
C SER A 39 -16.42 0.64 4.09
N GLY A 40 -16.38 1.95 3.82
CA GLY A 40 -15.24 2.61 3.19
C GLY A 40 -13.98 2.63 4.07
N ALA A 41 -14.13 2.87 5.38
CA ALA A 41 -13.03 2.81 6.34
C ALA A 41 -12.48 1.37 6.48
N GLN A 42 -13.36 0.37 6.54
CA GLN A 42 -12.96 -1.04 6.58
C GLN A 42 -12.21 -1.48 5.32
N LEU A 43 -12.72 -1.12 4.14
CA LEU A 43 -12.06 -1.40 2.86
C LEU A 43 -10.66 -0.78 2.81
N SER A 44 -10.54 0.48 3.26
CA SER A 44 -9.25 1.17 3.32
C SER A 44 -8.24 0.41 4.20
N LEU A 45 -8.66 -0.05 5.38
CA LEU A 45 -7.81 -0.84 6.28
C LEU A 45 -7.37 -2.17 5.66
N TYR A 46 -8.29 -2.89 5.00
CA TYR A 46 -7.93 -4.14 4.32
C TYR A 46 -6.95 -3.89 3.17
N CYS A 47 -7.13 -2.82 2.40
CA CYS A 47 -6.18 -2.44 1.35
C CYS A 47 -4.82 -2.04 1.92
N LEU A 48 -4.78 -1.35 3.07
CA LEU A 48 -3.53 -1.04 3.78
C LEU A 48 -2.82 -2.32 4.25
N ALA A 49 -3.54 -3.24 4.88
CA ALA A 49 -2.99 -4.51 5.34
C ALA A 49 -2.50 -5.37 4.16
N GLY A 50 -3.28 -5.44 3.08
CA GLY A 50 -2.89 -6.11 1.84
C GLY A 50 -1.63 -5.49 1.24
N TRP A 51 -1.54 -4.16 1.24
CA TRP A 51 -0.35 -3.46 0.77
C TRP A 51 0.88 -3.79 1.63
N LEU A 52 0.78 -3.79 2.96
CA LEU A 52 1.88 -4.23 3.84
C LEU A 52 2.32 -5.67 3.54
N ALA A 53 1.38 -6.57 3.27
CA ALA A 53 1.70 -7.94 2.86
C ALA A 53 2.50 -7.98 1.55
N THR A 54 2.21 -7.11 0.58
CA THR A 54 3.02 -7.05 -0.66
C THR A 54 4.46 -6.59 -0.42
N ILE A 55 4.73 -5.77 0.60
CA ILE A 55 6.10 -5.39 0.98
C ILE A 55 6.86 -6.61 1.49
N ALA A 56 6.23 -7.45 2.32
CA ALA A 56 6.84 -8.70 2.79
C ALA A 56 7.14 -9.65 1.63
N VAL A 57 6.25 -9.76 0.63
CA VAL A 57 6.47 -10.54 -0.59
C VAL A 57 7.64 -9.96 -1.40
N ALA A 58 7.75 -8.64 -1.52
CA ALA A 58 8.88 -7.99 -2.20
C ALA A 58 10.21 -8.28 -1.47
N ALA A 59 10.22 -8.20 -0.13
CA ALA A 59 11.38 -8.56 0.67
C ALA A 59 11.81 -10.01 0.44
N TRP A 60 10.86 -10.95 0.43
CA TRP A 60 11.10 -12.36 0.12
C TRP A 60 11.70 -12.55 -1.28
N PHE A 61 11.15 -11.89 -2.31
CA PHE A 61 11.72 -11.92 -3.65
C PHE A 61 13.14 -11.35 -3.73
N SER A 62 13.48 -10.37 -2.90
CA SER A 62 14.82 -9.79 -2.83
C SER A 62 15.86 -10.77 -2.28
N VAL A 63 15.44 -11.69 -1.40
CA VAL A 63 16.30 -12.73 -0.82
C VAL A 63 16.57 -13.84 -1.85
N ILE A 64 15.52 -14.23 -2.61
CA ILE A 64 15.60 -15.30 -3.61
C ILE A 64 16.33 -14.83 -4.87
N ASP A 65 15.97 -13.68 -5.43
CA ASP A 65 16.56 -13.17 -6.67
C ASP A 65 17.64 -12.14 -6.38
N LYS A 66 18.85 -12.63 -6.06
CA LYS A 66 20.02 -11.79 -5.79
C LYS A 66 20.41 -10.91 -6.97
N ARG A 67 20.13 -11.33 -8.21
CA ARG A 67 20.48 -10.57 -9.43
C ARG A 67 19.65 -9.31 -9.58
N ASN A 68 18.38 -9.35 -9.16
CA ASN A 68 17.46 -8.21 -9.23
C ASN A 68 17.19 -7.55 -7.86
N ARG A 69 17.91 -7.97 -6.81
CA ARG A 69 17.70 -7.55 -5.42
C ARG A 69 17.61 -6.04 -5.25
N SER A 70 18.58 -5.29 -5.79
CA SER A 70 18.61 -3.84 -5.64
C SER A 70 17.39 -3.17 -6.25
N MET A 71 16.94 -3.62 -7.43
CA MET A 71 15.73 -3.11 -8.07
C MET A 71 14.49 -3.42 -7.24
N ILE A 72 14.36 -4.64 -6.72
CA ILE A 72 13.22 -5.04 -5.88
C ILE A 72 13.16 -4.18 -4.61
N VAL A 73 14.29 -4.01 -3.92
CA VAL A 73 14.35 -3.22 -2.69
C VAL A 73 14.05 -1.75 -2.97
N LEU A 74 14.73 -1.14 -3.94
CA LEU A 74 14.56 0.28 -4.24
C LEU A 74 13.14 0.61 -4.70
N PHE A 75 12.56 -0.18 -5.61
CA PHE A 75 11.25 0.14 -6.18
C PHE A 75 10.08 -0.37 -5.35
N LEU A 76 10.11 -1.65 -4.92
CA LEU A 76 8.94 -2.32 -4.31
C LEU A 76 8.91 -2.23 -2.79
N ALA A 77 10.06 -2.04 -2.14
CA ALA A 77 10.15 -1.98 -0.67
C ALA A 77 10.42 -0.56 -0.13
N ILE A 78 10.94 0.36 -0.94
CA ILE A 78 11.29 1.72 -0.50
C ILE A 78 10.47 2.77 -1.25
N LEU A 79 10.57 2.83 -2.59
CA LEU A 79 9.97 3.90 -3.38
C LEU A 79 8.44 3.90 -3.29
N LEU A 80 7.79 2.76 -3.58
CA LEU A 80 6.33 2.66 -3.52
C LEU A 80 5.77 2.95 -2.11
N PRO A 81 6.40 2.46 -1.03
CA PRO A 81 6.02 2.89 0.31
C PRO A 81 6.25 4.36 0.64
N SER A 82 7.33 4.94 0.16
CA SER A 82 7.55 6.38 0.31
C SER A 82 6.45 7.18 -0.40
N ILE A 83 6.02 6.74 -1.58
CA ILE A 83 4.91 7.37 -2.33
C ILE A 83 3.60 7.28 -1.55
N GLU A 84 3.28 6.13 -0.93
CA GLU A 84 2.10 6.01 -0.06
C GLU A 84 2.18 6.99 1.10
N PHE A 85 3.33 7.07 1.77
CA PHE A 85 3.54 7.98 2.89
C PHE A 85 3.39 9.45 2.48
N PHE A 86 3.97 9.86 1.35
CA PHE A 86 3.84 11.22 0.84
C PHE A 86 2.43 11.55 0.36
N LEU A 87 1.73 10.60 -0.27
CA LEU A 87 0.32 10.74 -0.62
C LEU A 87 -0.53 10.91 0.62
N TRP A 88 -0.27 10.12 1.66
CA TRP A 88 -0.94 10.26 2.94
C TRP A 88 -0.69 11.63 3.55
N PHE A 89 0.57 12.05 3.61
CA PHE A 89 0.96 13.34 4.18
C PHE A 89 0.29 14.52 3.45
N GLY A 90 0.40 14.56 2.12
CA GLY A 90 -0.14 15.66 1.30
C GLY A 90 -1.65 15.68 1.10
N LEU A 91 -2.37 14.59 1.42
CA LEU A 91 -3.84 14.54 1.36
C LEU A 91 -4.51 14.76 2.73
N THR A 92 -3.75 14.64 3.81
CA THR A 92 -4.25 14.75 5.20
C THR A 92 -4.02 16.14 5.79
N PHE A 93 -2.97 16.85 5.36
CA PHE A 93 -2.68 18.25 5.70
C PHE A 93 -3.07 19.18 4.54
#